data_AF-A0A5B1BA91-F1
#
_entry.id   AF-A0A5B1BA91-F1
#
_cell.length_a   1.000
_cell.length_b   1.000
_cell.length_c   1.000
_cell.angle_alpha   90.00
_cell.angle_beta   90.00
_cell.angle_gamma   90.00
#
_symmetry.space_group_name_H-M   'P 1'
#
loop_
_entity.id
_entity.type
_entity.pdbx_description
1 polymer ?
#
loop_
_entity_poly.entity_id
_entity_poly.type
_entity_poly.pdbx_seq_one_letter_code
_entity_poly.pdbx_strand_id
1 'polypeptide(L)'
;MQAQELTDEQKERLEYKVDVFSTDDKELQALWYEDRMDKMKLTGELRENYKKIVVYHAYKMERLGNPKAQLSDEQIRHEFPKQIRKLHKDVEDLLNPKQFEIHKNSWNAILKGIYQRKNWKLTN
;
A
#
# COMPACT_ATOMS: atom_id res chain seq x y z
N MET A 1 -15.45 -16.67 -12.02
CA MET A 1 -14.83 -16.24 -10.75
C MET A 1 -15.80 -15.29 -10.07
N GLN A 2 -16.33 -15.65 -8.90
CA GLN A 2 -17.17 -14.73 -8.12
C GLN A 2 -16.25 -13.67 -7.50
N ALA A 3 -16.58 -12.39 -7.68
CA ALA A 3 -16.02 -11.34 -6.86
C ALA A 3 -16.56 -11.56 -5.44
N GLN A 4 -15.69 -11.98 -4.52
CA GLN A 4 -16.09 -12.17 -3.13
C GLN A 4 -16.43 -10.79 -2.55
N GLU A 5 -17.69 -10.55 -2.21
CA GLU A 5 -18.07 -9.34 -1.49
C GLU A 5 -17.45 -9.38 -0.09
N LEU A 6 -16.76 -8.30 0.28
CA LEU A 6 -16.18 -8.11 1.61
C LEU A 6 -17.29 -8.12 2.67
N THR A 7 -17.06 -8.79 3.80
CA THR A 7 -17.96 -8.74 4.95
C THR A 7 -18.01 -7.33 5.54
N ASP A 8 -19.08 -7.00 6.27
CA ASP A 8 -19.22 -5.67 6.87
C ASP A 8 -18.11 -5.38 7.91
N GLU A 9 -17.64 -6.42 8.62
CA GLU A 9 -16.48 -6.34 9.50
C GLU A 9 -15.18 -6.07 8.71
N GLN A 10 -15.02 -6.65 7.51
CA GLN A 10 -13.90 -6.36 6.62
C GLN A 10 -13.99 -4.93 6.06
N LYS A 11 -15.20 -4.41 5.79
CA LYS A 11 -15.42 -3.01 5.36
C LYS A 11 -15.08 -2.02 6.47
N GLU A 12 -15.47 -2.30 7.72
CA GLU A 12 -15.10 -1.49 8.89
C GLU A 12 -13.58 -1.48 9.11
N ARG A 13 -12.91 -2.64 9.04
CA ARG A 13 -11.44 -2.72 9.13
C ARG A 13 -10.74 -1.98 7.98
N LEU A 14 -11.35 -1.97 6.78
CA LEU A 14 -10.90 -1.17 5.64
C LEU A 14 -11.19 0.33 5.81
N GLU A 15 -12.09 0.76 6.68
CA GLU A 15 -12.28 2.19 6.99
C GLU A 15 -11.13 2.75 7.84
N TYR A 16 -10.55 1.91 8.70
CA TYR A 16 -9.28 2.16 9.41
C TYR A 16 -8.03 1.84 8.56
N LYS A 17 -8.11 2.09 7.24
CA LYS A 17 -7.08 1.88 6.18
C LYS A 17 -5.62 2.22 6.53
N VAL A 18 -5.41 3.07 7.53
CA VAL A 18 -4.08 3.45 8.03
C VAL A 18 -3.37 2.26 8.67
N ASP A 19 -4.11 1.30 9.26
CA ASP A 19 -3.54 0.18 10.02
C ASP A 19 -2.99 -0.99 9.19
N VAL A 20 -3.30 -1.05 7.89
CA VAL A 20 -2.90 -2.16 7.00
C VAL A 20 -1.39 -2.40 6.96
N PHE A 21 -0.56 -1.34 7.07
CA PHE A 21 0.91 -1.45 7.03
C PHE A 21 1.57 -1.43 8.41
N SER A 22 0.79 -1.38 9.48
CA SER A 22 1.31 -1.43 10.86
C SER A 22 0.85 -2.66 11.63
N THR A 23 -0.13 -3.39 11.11
CA THR A 23 -0.46 -4.71 11.62
C THR A 23 0.45 -5.75 10.97
N ASP A 24 0.88 -6.74 11.74
CA ASP A 24 1.48 -7.98 11.19
C ASP A 24 0.42 -8.87 10.51
N ASP A 25 -0.80 -8.34 10.32
CA ASP A 25 -1.96 -9.01 9.75
C ASP A 25 -1.86 -9.07 8.22
N LYS A 26 -1.29 -10.18 7.74
CA LYS A 26 -1.15 -10.49 6.31
C LYS A 26 -2.48 -10.65 5.60
N GLU A 27 -3.54 -11.05 6.30
CA GLU A 27 -4.87 -11.22 5.72
C GLU A 27 -5.49 -9.86 5.41
N LEU A 28 -5.40 -8.92 6.35
CA LEU A 28 -5.85 -7.54 6.15
C LEU A 28 -5.10 -6.86 4.99
N GLN A 29 -3.79 -7.09 4.87
CA GLN A 29 -2.99 -6.62 3.73
C GLN A 29 -3.48 -7.20 2.41
N ALA A 30 -3.73 -8.52 2.36
CA ALA A 30 -4.24 -9.17 1.17
C ALA A 30 -5.61 -8.61 0.75
N LEU A 31 -6.54 -8.46 1.69
CA LEU A 31 -7.87 -7.89 1.44
C LEU A 31 -7.79 -6.45 0.93
N TRP A 32 -6.89 -5.65 1.50
CA TRP A 32 -6.65 -4.29 1.01
C TRP A 32 -6.16 -4.29 -0.43
N TYR A 33 -5.21 -5.17 -0.79
CA TYR A 33 -4.76 -5.28 -2.19
C TYR A 33 -5.92 -5.66 -3.12
N GLU A 34 -6.72 -6.66 -2.76
CA GLU A 34 -7.88 -7.07 -3.58
C GLU A 34 -8.86 -5.92 -3.78
N ASP A 35 -9.26 -5.21 -2.72
CA ASP A 35 -10.16 -4.05 -2.80
C ASP A 35 -9.59 -2.92 -3.68
N ARG A 36 -8.28 -2.63 -3.59
CA ARG A 36 -7.65 -1.62 -4.45
C ARG A 36 -7.67 -2.03 -5.92
N MET A 37 -7.35 -3.30 -6.20
CA MET A 37 -7.38 -3.83 -7.56
C MET A 37 -8.80 -3.85 -8.14
N ASP A 38 -9.81 -4.13 -7.32
CA ASP A 38 -11.23 -4.08 -7.71
C ASP A 38 -11.69 -2.66 -8.01
N LYS A 39 -11.30 -1.67 -7.20
CA LYS A 39 -11.57 -0.25 -7.46
C LYS A 39 -10.96 0.24 -8.78
N MET A 40 -9.79 -0.28 -9.12
CA MET A 40 -9.13 -0.03 -10.41
C MET A 40 -9.65 -0.91 -11.55
N LYS A 41 -10.54 -1.86 -11.25
CA LYS A 41 -11.09 -2.85 -12.18
C LYS A 41 -10.00 -3.66 -12.89
N LEU A 42 -8.94 -4.00 -12.17
CA LEU A 42 -7.85 -4.84 -12.72
C LEU A 42 -8.32 -6.29 -12.79
N THR A 43 -8.11 -6.91 -13.95
CA THR A 43 -8.48 -8.30 -14.22
C THR A 43 -7.36 -9.04 -14.95
N GLY A 44 -7.41 -10.38 -14.93
CA GLY A 44 -6.47 -11.24 -15.64
C GLY A 44 -5.00 -10.92 -15.34
N GLU A 45 -4.17 -10.98 -16.37
CA GLU A 45 -2.73 -10.76 -16.27
C GLU A 45 -2.36 -9.38 -15.70
N LEU A 46 -3.11 -8.33 -16.05
CA LEU A 46 -2.89 -6.99 -15.51
C LEU A 46 -3.01 -6.96 -13.98
N ARG A 47 -4.01 -7.67 -13.42
CA ARG A 47 -4.20 -7.79 -11.97
C ARG A 47 -3.03 -8.51 -11.32
N GLU A 48 -2.60 -9.63 -11.90
CA GLU A 48 -1.50 -10.43 -11.35
C GLU A 48 -0.17 -9.69 -11.38
N ASN A 49 0.15 -9.03 -12.49
CA ASN A 49 1.38 -8.24 -12.65
C ASN A 49 1.39 -7.06 -11.68
N TYR A 50 0.28 -6.34 -11.56
CA TYR A 50 0.15 -5.27 -10.58
C TYR A 50 0.32 -5.78 -9.14
N LYS A 51 -0.33 -6.90 -8.78
CA LYS A 51 -0.22 -7.51 -7.45
C LYS A 51 1.22 -7.88 -7.11
N LYS A 52 1.95 -8.51 -8.03
CA LYS A 52 3.36 -8.89 -7.85
C LYS A 52 4.22 -7.67 -7.52
N ILE A 53 4.09 -6.59 -8.29
CA ILE A 53 4.84 -5.35 -8.07
C ILE A 53 4.48 -4.76 -6.69
N VAL A 54 3.20 -4.56 -6.41
CA VAL A 54 2.76 -3.99 -5.13
C VAL A 54 3.25 -4.79 -3.93
N VAL A 55 3.11 -6.11 -3.94
CA VAL A 55 3.55 -6.98 -2.83
C VAL A 55 5.06 -6.90 -2.65
N TYR A 56 5.83 -6.84 -3.74
CA TYR A 56 7.28 -6.64 -3.67
C TYR A 56 7.64 -5.32 -2.96
N HIS A 57 7.03 -4.19 -3.34
CA HIS A 57 7.32 -2.92 -2.69
C HIS A 57 6.82 -2.87 -1.25
N ALA A 58 5.66 -3.46 -0.96
CA ALA A 58 5.12 -3.57 0.39
C ALA A 58 6.07 -4.32 1.32
N TYR A 59 6.60 -5.46 0.88
CA TYR A 59 7.60 -6.23 1.63
C TYR A 59 8.87 -5.41 1.91
N LYS A 60 9.33 -4.61 0.94
CA LYS A 60 10.49 -3.71 1.16
C LYS A 60 10.19 -2.63 2.19
N MET A 61 8.97 -2.08 2.20
CA MET A 61 8.54 -1.08 3.19
C MET A 61 8.42 -1.66 4.59
N GLU A 62 7.80 -2.84 4.74
CA GLU A 62 7.72 -3.58 6.01
C GLU A 62 9.11 -3.80 6.62
N ARG A 63 10.08 -4.17 5.77
CA ARG A 63 11.47 -4.37 6.19
C ARG A 63 12.16 -3.12 6.73
N LEU A 64 11.69 -1.92 6.42
CA LEU A 64 12.26 -0.69 6.99
C LEU A 64 11.98 -0.59 8.50
N GLY A 65 10.85 -1.14 8.96
CA GLY A 65 10.49 -1.20 10.38
C GLY A 65 11.11 -2.38 11.13
N ASN A 66 11.87 -3.25 10.46
CA ASN A 66 12.46 -4.42 11.10
C ASN A 66 13.59 -4.00 12.05
N PRO A 67 13.57 -4.40 13.34
CA PRO A 67 14.63 -4.06 14.29
C PRO A 67 16.04 -4.51 13.85
N LYS A 68 16.14 -5.59 13.07
CA LYS A 68 17.41 -6.07 12.51
C LYS A 68 17.99 -5.16 11.42
N ALA A 69 17.19 -4.26 10.85
CA ALA A 69 17.65 -3.29 9.85
C ALA A 69 18.47 -2.15 10.47
N GLN A 70 18.44 -1.98 11.81
CA GLN A 70 19.17 -0.94 12.54
C GLN A 70 18.98 0.48 11.99
N LEU A 71 17.79 0.76 11.42
CA LEU A 71 17.46 2.08 10.90
C LEU A 71 16.89 2.97 12.01
N SER A 72 17.30 4.24 12.02
CA SER A 72 16.68 5.26 12.86
C SER A 72 15.31 5.68 12.30
N ASP A 73 14.44 6.23 13.15
CA ASP A 73 13.15 6.76 12.70
C ASP A 73 13.32 7.83 11.60
N GLU A 74 14.37 8.64 11.64
CA GLU A 74 14.69 9.61 10.58
C GLU A 74 15.01 8.93 9.24
N GLN A 75 15.81 7.86 9.27
CA GLN A 75 16.13 7.08 8.08
C GLN A 75 14.86 6.42 7.52
N ILE A 76 14.01 5.85 8.36
CA ILE A 76 12.73 5.25 7.93
C ILE A 76 11.84 6.33 7.29
N ARG A 77 11.76 7.53 7.89
CA ARG A 77 11.01 8.67 7.35
C ARG A 77 11.49 9.07 5.95
N HIS A 78 12.78 8.91 5.63
CA HIS A 78 13.31 9.18 4.29
C HIS A 78 13.16 8.02 3.31
N GLU A 79 13.25 6.77 3.77
CA GLU A 79 13.19 5.60 2.90
C GLU A 79 11.76 5.22 2.49
N PHE A 80 10.77 5.45 3.36
CA PHE A 80 9.37 5.11 3.04
C PHE A 80 8.83 5.84 1.80
N PRO A 81 8.95 7.19 1.69
CA PRO A 81 8.53 7.91 0.49
C PRO A 81 9.34 7.53 -0.75
N LYS A 82 10.64 7.22 -0.60
CA LYS A 82 11.48 6.75 -1.72
C LYS A 82 10.94 5.43 -2.27
N GLN A 83 10.56 4.50 -1.40
CA GLN A 83 10.04 3.20 -1.82
C GLN A 83 8.67 3.32 -2.50
N ILE A 84 7.81 4.23 -2.03
CA ILE A 84 6.54 4.56 -2.69
C ILE A 84 6.76 5.19 -4.07
N ARG A 85 7.73 6.11 -4.22
CA ARG A 85 8.07 6.67 -5.55
C ARG A 85 8.55 5.62 -6.54
N LYS A 86 9.33 4.64 -6.08
CA LYS A 86 9.73 3.49 -6.92
C LYS A 86 8.51 2.68 -7.34
N LEU A 87 7.62 2.39 -6.39
CA LEU A 87 6.37 1.69 -6.69
C LEU A 87 5.55 2.42 -7.76
N HIS A 88 5.39 3.75 -7.64
CA HIS A 88 4.68 4.55 -8.64
C HIS A 88 5.30 4.39 -10.03
N LYS A 89 6.62 4.52 -10.12
CA LYS A 89 7.34 4.37 -11.39
C LYS A 89 7.14 2.97 -11.99
N ASP A 90 7.23 1.92 -11.16
CA ASP A 90 7.16 0.54 -11.63
C ASP A 90 5.76 0.13 -12.09
N VAL A 91 4.71 0.88 -11.73
CA VAL A 91 3.33 0.65 -12.21
C VAL A 91 2.82 1.71 -13.19
N GLU A 92 3.59 2.76 -13.47
CA GLU A 92 3.14 3.90 -14.28
C GLU A 92 2.76 3.47 -15.70
N ASP A 93 3.58 2.65 -16.34
CA ASP A 93 3.33 2.13 -17.69
C ASP A 93 2.33 0.96 -17.69
N LEU A 94 2.04 0.37 -16.52
CA LEU A 94 1.11 -0.75 -16.38
C LEU A 94 -0.34 -0.28 -16.27
N LEU A 95 -0.56 0.90 -15.68
CA LEU A 95 -1.88 1.41 -15.35
C LEU A 95 -2.29 2.53 -16.30
N ASN A 96 -3.58 2.57 -16.67
CA ASN A 96 -4.11 3.76 -17.34
C ASN A 96 -4.16 4.96 -16.37
N PRO A 97 -4.32 6.20 -16.87
CA PRO A 97 -4.27 7.40 -16.02
C PRO A 97 -5.24 7.38 -14.83
N LYS A 98 -6.46 6.86 -15.02
CA LYS A 98 -7.47 6.76 -13.96
C LYS A 98 -7.08 5.74 -12.89
N GLN A 99 -6.56 4.58 -13.31
CA GLN A 99 -6.07 3.55 -12.39
C GLN A 99 -4.85 4.07 -11.61
N PHE A 100 -3.93 4.74 -12.30
CA PHE A 100 -2.74 5.31 -11.69
C PHE A 100 -3.07 6.40 -10.66
N GLU A 101 -4.09 7.21 -10.91
CA GLU A 101 -4.59 8.18 -9.92
C GLU A 101 -5.12 7.49 -8.65
N ILE A 102 -5.95 6.45 -8.80
CA ILE A 102 -6.47 5.66 -7.67
C ILE A 102 -5.32 5.01 -6.88
N HIS A 103 -4.32 4.48 -7.60
CA HIS A 103 -3.09 3.94 -7.00
C HIS A 103 -2.37 4.99 -6.16
N LYS A 104 -2.02 6.15 -6.75
CA LYS A 104 -1.31 7.23 -6.05
C LYS A 104 -2.07 7.69 -4.81
N ASN A 105 -3.37 7.91 -4.93
CA ASN A 105 -4.21 8.34 -3.82
C ASN A 105 -4.21 7.32 -2.67
N SER A 106 -4.25 6.03 -3.00
CA SER A 106 -4.22 4.94 -2.02
C SER A 106 -2.90 4.90 -1.25
N TRP A 107 -1.76 4.98 -1.94
CA TRP A 107 -0.44 4.95 -1.30
C TRP A 107 -0.08 6.23 -0.56
N ASN A 108 -0.54 7.39 -1.06
CA ASN A 108 -0.40 8.66 -0.35
C ASN A 108 -1.20 8.66 0.97
N ALA A 109 -2.38 8.03 1.00
CA ALA A 109 -3.15 7.88 2.24
C ALA A 109 -2.39 7.02 3.27
N ILE A 110 -1.76 5.93 2.84
CA ILE A 110 -0.91 5.10 3.70
C ILE A 110 0.27 5.90 4.25
N LEU A 111 0.97 6.63 3.38
CA LEU A 111 2.11 7.47 3.79
C LEU A 111 1.70 8.48 4.86
N LYS A 112 0.57 9.18 4.64
CA LYS A 112 0.01 10.13 5.60
C LYS A 112 -0.32 9.45 6.94
N GLY A 113 -0.96 8.29 6.91
CA GLY A 113 -1.28 7.52 8.10
C GLY A 113 -0.06 7.11 8.92
N ILE A 114 1.01 6.67 8.24
CA ILE A 114 2.29 6.35 8.90
C ILE A 114 2.90 7.58 9.55
N TYR A 115 2.94 8.70 8.83
CA TYR A 115 3.48 9.97 9.36
C TYR A 115 2.70 10.43 10.59
N GLN A 116 1.37 10.36 10.55
CA GLN A 116 0.52 10.71 11.69
C GLN A 116 0.82 9.84 12.91
N ARG A 117 0.89 8.51 12.75
CA ARG A 117 1.21 7.59 13.86
C ARG A 117 2.59 7.81 14.46
N LYS A 118 3.58 8.09 13.62
CA LYS A 118 4.96 8.35 14.04
C LYS A 118 5.18 9.78 14.52
N ASN A 119 4.12 10.61 14.55
CA ASN A 119 4.19 12.04 14.85
C ASN A 119 5.24 12.78 14.00
N TRP A 120 5.40 12.37 12.74
CA TRP A 120 6.30 13.00 11.78
C TRP A 120 5.59 14.12 11.04
N LYS A 121 6.29 15.24 10.84
CA LYS A 121 5.78 16.32 9.99
C LYS A 121 5.78 15.88 8.53
N LEU A 122 4.63 16.01 7.87
CA LEU A 122 4.57 15.95 6.41
C LEU A 122 5.36 17.16 5.89
N THR A 123 6.49 16.90 5.26
CA THR A 123 7.21 17.92 4.49
C THR A 123 6.58 17.93 3.11
N ASN A 124 5.88 19.03 2.79
CA ASN A 124 5.32 19.30 1.47
C ASN A 124 6.42 19.36 0.40
#